data_AF-S3ZFD8-F1
#
_entry.id   AF-S3ZFD8-F1
#
_cell.length_a   1.000
_cell.length_b   1.000
_cell.length_c   1.000
_cell.angle_alpha   90.00
_cell.angle_beta   90.00
_cell.angle_gamma   90.00
#
_symmetry.space_group_name_H-M   'P 1'
#
loop_
_entity.id
_entity.type
_entity.pdbx_description
1 polymer ?
#
loop_
_entity_poly.entity_id
_entity_poly.type
_entity_poly.pdbx_seq_one_letter_code
_entity_poly.pdbx_strand_id
1 'polypeptide(L)'
;MAAALGAAAVATASAPAAADVSAKFWDTKCNFGRACVYKLHGPEGRNWWNIEHCGYTPLNDYFTHAKAHGNSFRVYYNDNPNQWDYVAAGTDRPIGQGGDRASGVTVYC
;
A
#
# COMPACT_ATOMS: atom_id res chain seq x y z
N MET A 1 15.54 57.19 -1.08
CA MET A 1 14.81 56.10 -0.40
C MET A 1 15.55 54.80 -0.71
N ALA A 2 15.87 54.03 0.33
CA ALA A 2 16.60 52.77 0.24
C ALA A 2 15.66 51.62 -0.13
N ALA A 3 16.14 50.67 -0.94
CA ALA A 3 15.52 49.36 -1.10
C ALA A 3 16.64 48.34 -1.34
N ALA A 4 17.23 47.86 -0.25
CA ALA A 4 17.81 46.52 -0.19
C ALA A 4 16.67 45.52 0.01
N LEU A 5 16.92 44.24 -0.32
CA LEU A 5 16.18 42.98 -0.06
C LEU A 5 16.10 42.21 -1.40
N GLY A 6 16.58 41.00 -1.58
CA GLY A 6 17.20 39.98 -0.73
C GLY A 6 17.26 38.73 -1.62
N ALA A 7 18.44 38.15 -1.81
CA ALA A 7 18.60 36.95 -2.65
C ALA A 7 18.03 35.74 -1.90
N ALA A 8 16.91 35.20 -2.38
CA ALA A 8 16.32 33.99 -1.82
C ALA A 8 17.21 32.79 -2.12
N ALA A 9 17.64 32.10 -1.06
CA ALA A 9 18.35 30.84 -1.14
C ALA A 9 17.44 29.80 -1.81
N VAL A 10 17.89 29.25 -2.93
CA VAL A 10 17.25 28.11 -3.57
C VAL A 10 17.56 26.89 -2.72
N ALA A 11 16.63 26.55 -1.82
CA ALA A 11 16.66 25.27 -1.14
C ALA A 11 16.59 24.17 -2.21
N THR A 12 17.69 23.44 -2.39
CA THR A 12 17.70 22.19 -3.13
C THR A 12 16.89 21.18 -2.32
N ALA A 13 15.57 21.20 -2.54
CA ALA A 13 14.71 20.13 -2.08
C ALA A 13 15.13 18.87 -2.86
N SER A 14 15.84 17.97 -2.18
CA SER A 14 15.96 16.58 -2.60
C SER A 14 14.54 16.01 -2.68
N ALA A 15 13.95 16.05 -3.86
CA ALA A 15 12.69 15.37 -4.11
C ALA A 15 12.93 13.87 -3.86
N PRO A 16 12.10 13.20 -3.05
CA PRO A 16 12.16 11.75 -2.98
C PRO A 16 11.93 11.24 -4.40
N ALA A 17 12.82 10.37 -4.87
CA ALA A 17 12.71 9.75 -6.18
C ALA A 17 11.29 9.22 -6.33
N ALA A 18 10.60 9.70 -7.36
CA ALA A 18 9.33 9.16 -7.81
C ALA A 18 9.60 7.71 -8.21
N ALA A 19 9.47 6.79 -7.26
CA ALA A 19 9.50 5.38 -7.52
C ALA A 19 8.24 5.06 -8.34
N ASP A 20 8.49 4.47 -9.49
CA ASP A 20 7.59 4.25 -10.59
C ASP A 20 6.20 3.76 -10.17
N VAL A 21 5.18 4.42 -10.73
CA VAL A 21 3.79 3.96 -10.68
C VAL A 21 3.65 2.75 -11.60
N SER A 22 4.09 1.58 -11.14
CA SER A 22 3.83 0.26 -11.73
C SER A 22 4.15 -0.83 -10.71
N ALA A 23 3.50 -1.99 -10.72
CA ALA A 23 2.22 -2.35 -11.30
C ALA A 23 1.61 -3.44 -10.40
N LYS A 24 0.31 -3.60 -10.47
CA LYS A 24 -0.39 -4.61 -9.67
C LYS A 24 0.07 -6.00 -10.12
N PHE A 25 0.74 -6.78 -9.27
CA PHE A 25 1.18 -8.13 -9.62
C PHE A 25 0.29 -9.19 -8.96
N TRP A 26 -0.62 -9.78 -9.75
CA TRP A 26 -1.43 -10.93 -9.34
C TRP A 26 -0.64 -12.23 -9.52
N ASP A 27 -0.63 -13.07 -8.49
CA ASP A 27 0.02 -14.38 -8.51
C ASP A 27 -0.80 -15.38 -7.69
N THR A 28 -0.60 -16.66 -7.97
CA THR A 28 -1.13 -17.78 -7.20
C THR A 28 -0.56 -17.85 -5.78
N LYS A 29 0.55 -17.15 -5.51
CA LYS A 29 1.24 -17.12 -4.21
C LYS A 29 1.61 -15.70 -3.79
N CYS A 30 1.77 -15.51 -2.47
CA CYS A 30 2.42 -14.32 -1.93
C CYS A 30 3.95 -14.51 -1.98
N ASN A 31 4.64 -13.69 -2.76
CA ASN A 31 6.06 -13.77 -2.98
C ASN A 31 6.86 -13.34 -1.75
N PHE A 32 8.01 -13.99 -1.58
CA PHE A 32 8.91 -13.67 -0.48
C PHE A 32 9.40 -12.22 -0.58
N GLY A 33 9.52 -11.53 0.55
CA GLY A 33 9.89 -10.12 0.62
C GLY A 33 8.73 -9.14 0.43
N ARG A 34 7.49 -9.60 0.21
CA ARG A 34 6.38 -8.72 -0.19
C ARG A 34 5.21 -8.69 0.78
N ALA A 35 4.47 -7.58 0.74
CA ALA A 35 3.14 -7.47 1.32
C ALA A 35 2.11 -7.97 0.29
N CYS A 36 1.16 -8.78 0.72
CA CYS A 36 0.15 -9.32 -0.17
C CYS A 36 -1.25 -9.33 0.43
N VAL A 37 -2.25 -9.16 -0.44
CA VAL A 37 -3.68 -9.27 -0.10
C VAL A 37 -4.35 -10.28 -1.02
N TYR A 38 -5.21 -11.13 -0.49
CA TYR A 38 -5.88 -12.21 -1.21
C TYR A 38 -7.28 -11.79 -1.62
N LYS A 39 -7.54 -11.80 -2.93
CA LYS A 39 -8.80 -11.33 -3.50
C LYS A 39 -9.94 -12.28 -3.18
N LEU A 40 -11.09 -11.71 -2.79
CA LEU A 40 -12.31 -12.47 -2.56
C LEU A 40 -12.94 -12.92 -3.89
N HIS A 41 -13.16 -11.99 -4.81
CA HIS A 41 -13.82 -12.20 -6.11
C HIS A 41 -13.24 -11.28 -7.20
N GLY A 42 -13.25 -11.69 -8.47
CA GLY A 42 -12.84 -10.83 -9.58
C GLY A 42 -12.48 -11.58 -10.87
N PRO A 43 -12.23 -10.86 -11.98
CA PRO A 43 -11.89 -11.46 -13.27
C PRO A 43 -10.56 -12.22 -13.25
N GLU A 44 -9.63 -11.83 -12.37
CA GLU A 44 -8.37 -12.55 -12.16
C GLU A 44 -8.52 -13.81 -11.30
N GLY A 45 -9.73 -14.12 -10.81
CA GLY A 45 -9.97 -15.24 -9.89
C GLY A 45 -9.49 -14.98 -8.47
N ARG A 46 -9.33 -16.06 -7.69
CA ARG A 46 -8.86 -16.00 -6.30
C ARG A 46 -7.33 -16.07 -6.25
N ASN A 47 -6.69 -14.91 -6.35
CA ASN A 47 -5.24 -14.77 -6.38
C ASN A 47 -4.73 -13.80 -5.32
N TRP A 48 -3.43 -13.92 -5.02
CA TRP A 48 -2.69 -12.96 -4.21
C TRP A 48 -2.27 -11.79 -5.06
N TRP A 49 -2.61 -10.59 -4.59
CA TRP A 49 -1.98 -9.38 -5.08
C TRP A 49 -0.72 -9.13 -4.28
N ASN A 50 0.42 -9.17 -4.96
CA ASN A 50 1.72 -8.81 -4.43
C ASN A 50 1.95 -7.31 -4.65
N ILE A 51 2.18 -6.59 -3.55
CA ILE A 51 2.42 -5.15 -3.58
C ILE A 51 3.90 -4.92 -3.84
N GLU A 52 4.22 -4.15 -4.89
CA GLU A 52 5.57 -4.11 -5.43
C GLU A 52 6.50 -3.10 -4.76
N HIS A 53 5.92 -2.02 -4.21
CA HIS A 53 6.67 -0.90 -3.64
C HIS A 53 6.24 -0.57 -2.22
N CYS A 54 7.13 0.13 -1.52
CA CYS A 54 6.89 0.72 -0.22
C CYS A 54 5.99 1.96 -0.33
N GLY A 55 5.33 2.34 0.76
CA GLY A 55 4.41 3.48 0.75
C GLY A 55 2.98 3.08 0.40
N TYR A 56 2.18 4.06 -0.02
CA TYR A 56 0.75 3.88 -0.25
C TYR A 56 0.45 3.42 -1.69
N THR A 57 -0.21 2.28 -1.80
CA THR A 57 -0.76 1.75 -3.05
C THR A 57 -2.30 1.79 -2.96
N PRO A 58 -3.00 2.49 -3.86
CA PRO A 58 -4.45 2.51 -3.86
C PRO A 58 -5.02 1.15 -4.29
N LEU A 59 -6.01 0.67 -3.56
CA LEU A 59 -6.79 -0.52 -3.88
C LEU A 59 -8.26 -0.11 -4.14
N ASN A 60 -9.02 -0.96 -4.83
CA ASN A 60 -10.47 -0.75 -4.95
C ASN A 60 -11.17 -2.10 -5.16
N ASP A 61 -11.00 -2.99 -4.18
CA ASP A 61 -11.49 -4.37 -4.30
C ASP A 61 -11.72 -5.01 -2.92
N TYR A 62 -12.29 -6.20 -2.91
CA TYR A 62 -12.59 -6.96 -1.71
C TYR A 62 -11.53 -8.03 -1.46
N PHE A 63 -11.00 -8.06 -0.25
CA PHE A 63 -9.94 -8.98 0.15
C PHE A 63 -10.32 -9.69 1.44
N THR A 64 -9.92 -10.95 1.58
CA THR A 64 -10.24 -11.76 2.77
C THR A 64 -9.05 -12.02 3.66
N HIS A 65 -7.86 -12.00 3.08
CA HIS A 65 -6.64 -12.41 3.77
C HIS A 65 -5.48 -11.52 3.38
N ALA A 66 -4.54 -11.37 4.31
CA ALA A 66 -3.35 -10.58 4.09
C ALA A 66 -2.14 -11.31 4.64
N LYS A 67 -0.99 -11.14 4.00
CA LYS A 67 0.27 -11.78 4.38
C LYS A 67 1.44 -10.84 4.16
N ALA A 68 2.30 -10.73 5.17
CA ALA A 68 3.49 -9.89 5.17
C ALA A 68 4.75 -10.77 5.14
N HIS A 69 5.30 -11.04 3.97
CA HIS A 69 6.54 -11.79 3.80
C HIS A 69 7.80 -10.92 3.92
N GLY A 70 7.82 -9.94 4.83
CA GLY A 70 9.01 -9.13 5.11
C GLY A 70 8.67 -7.77 5.69
N ASN A 71 7.95 -6.95 4.92
CA ASN A 71 7.52 -5.63 5.35
C ASN A 71 6.14 -5.69 5.98
N SER A 72 5.96 -5.01 7.12
CA SER A 72 4.63 -4.83 7.68
C SER A 72 3.82 -3.86 6.82
N PHE A 73 2.51 -3.92 6.91
CA PHE A 73 1.64 -3.03 6.17
C PHE A 73 0.31 -2.82 6.84
N ARG A 74 -0.40 -1.78 6.41
CA ARG A 74 -1.75 -1.46 6.83
C ARG A 74 -2.69 -1.46 5.64
N VAL A 75 -3.85 -2.10 5.79
CA VAL A 75 -4.95 -2.09 4.83
C VAL A 75 -6.01 -1.10 5.31
N TYR A 76 -6.50 -0.26 4.40
CA TYR A 76 -7.55 0.72 4.65
C TYR A 76 -8.82 0.34 3.88
N TYR A 77 -9.98 0.71 4.41
CA TYR A 77 -11.28 0.39 3.84
C TYR A 77 -12.06 1.63 3.45
N ASN A 78 -12.86 1.51 2.39
CA ASN A 78 -13.78 2.56 1.94
C ASN A 78 -15.04 2.61 2.81
N ASP A 79 -15.58 1.45 3.17
CA ASP A 79 -16.89 1.35 3.82
C ASP A 79 -16.83 1.79 5.29
N ASN A 80 -15.65 1.69 5.92
CA ASN A 80 -15.39 2.20 7.26
C ASN A 80 -14.00 2.86 7.33
N PRO A 81 -13.89 4.18 7.07
CA PRO A 81 -12.60 4.86 6.98
C PRO A 81 -11.83 4.93 8.31
N ASN A 82 -12.50 4.69 9.45
CA ASN A 82 -11.86 4.61 10.76
C ASN A 82 -11.32 3.21 11.06
N GLN A 83 -11.64 2.22 10.23
CA GLN A 83 -11.18 0.85 10.36
C GLN A 83 -9.99 0.62 9.44
N TRP A 84 -9.01 -0.07 9.99
CA TRP A 84 -7.83 -0.52 9.26
C TRP A 84 -7.33 -1.81 9.87
N ASP A 85 -6.70 -2.64 9.06
CA ASP A 85 -6.01 -3.84 9.53
C ASP A 85 -4.51 -3.66 9.40
N TYR A 86 -3.80 -3.87 10.50
CA TYR A 86 -2.35 -3.94 10.51
C TYR A 86 -1.89 -5.39 10.43
N VAL A 87 -0.91 -5.64 9.57
CA VAL A 87 -0.28 -6.93 9.33
C VAL A 87 1.21 -6.77 9.65
N ALA A 88 1.65 -7.43 10.71
CA ALA A 88 3.04 -7.38 11.16
C ALA A 88 3.94 -8.18 10.22
N ALA A 89 5.20 -7.79 10.11
CA ALA A 89 6.21 -8.52 9.34
C ALA A 89 6.28 -10.01 9.76
N GLY A 90 6.30 -10.91 8.78
CA GLY A 90 6.34 -12.35 9.00
C GLY A 90 5.02 -12.98 9.43
N THR A 91 3.91 -12.23 9.39
CA THR A 91 2.59 -12.73 9.81
C THR A 91 1.59 -12.75 8.66
N ASP A 92 0.51 -13.50 8.87
CA ASP A 92 -0.67 -13.54 8.03
C ASP A 92 -1.93 -13.51 8.88
N ARG A 93 -3.00 -12.93 8.33
CA ARG A 93 -4.29 -12.85 9.03
C ARG A 93 -5.46 -12.58 8.08
N PRO A 94 -6.69 -12.92 8.51
CA PRO A 94 -7.90 -12.37 7.91
C PRO A 94 -7.96 -10.85 8.04
N ILE A 95 -8.57 -10.21 7.04
CA ILE A 95 -8.75 -8.76 6.95
C ILE A 95 -10.16 -8.41 6.46
N GLY A 96 -10.60 -7.17 6.71
CA GLY A 96 -11.79 -6.58 6.08
C GLY A 96 -13.13 -7.18 6.52
N GLN A 97 -13.18 -7.70 7.76
CA GLN A 97 -14.36 -8.24 8.48
C GLN A 97 -15.48 -8.85 7.61
N GLY A 98 -15.12 -9.62 6.59
CA GLY A 98 -16.07 -10.39 5.79
C GLY A 98 -16.75 -9.65 4.63
N GLY A 99 -16.28 -8.46 4.24
CA GLY A 99 -16.85 -7.77 3.08
C GLY A 99 -16.46 -6.32 2.87
N ASP A 100 -15.49 -5.77 3.61
CA ASP A 100 -15.10 -4.38 3.45
C ASP A 100 -14.26 -4.18 2.18
N ARG A 101 -14.63 -3.20 1.36
CA ARG A 101 -13.87 -2.84 0.16
C ARG A 101 -12.61 -2.10 0.57
N ALA A 102 -11.45 -2.68 0.29
CA ALA A 102 -10.18 -2.01 0.55
C ALA A 102 -9.99 -0.82 -0.39
N SER A 103 -9.59 0.31 0.20
CA SER A 103 -9.29 1.57 -0.48
C SER A 103 -7.81 1.75 -0.77
N GLY A 104 -6.96 1.06 -0.02
CA GLY A 104 -5.52 1.20 -0.15
C GLY A 104 -4.75 0.34 0.83
N VAL A 105 -3.45 0.21 0.57
CA VAL A 105 -2.48 -0.39 1.48
C VAL A 105 -1.30 0.54 1.63
N THR A 106 -0.79 0.69 2.85
CA THR A 106 0.52 1.30 3.09
C THR A 106 1.51 0.24 3.54
N VAL A 107 2.56 0.00 2.75
CA VAL A 107 3.66 -0.91 3.11
C VAL A 107 4.77 -0.11 3.79
N TYR A 108 5.20 -0.59 4.96
CA TYR A 108 6.24 0.03 5.77
C TYR A 108 7.59 -0.65 5.49
N CYS A 109 8.40 0.06 4.72
CA CYS A 109 9.84 -0.12 4.60
C CYS A 109 10.49 1.15 5.20
#